data_AF-C3TS48-F1
#
_entry.id   AF-C3TS48-F1
#
_cell.length_a   1.000
_cell.length_b   1.000
_cell.length_c   1.000
_cell.angle_alpha   90.00
_cell.angle_beta   90.00
_cell.angle_gamma   90.00
#
_symmetry.space_group_name_H-M   'P 1'
#
loop_
_entity.id
_entity.type
_entity.pdbx_description
1 polymer ?
#
loop_
_entity_poly.entity_id
_entity_poly.type
_entity_poly.pdbx_seq_one_letter_code
_entity_poly.pdbx_strand_id
1 'polypeptide(L)'
;MVRSEQALALLATAFLLFIMPPGSQQGPHEKRLLNNLLGPYNVLERPVANESEPLEVKFGLTLQQIIDVEWNDYNLKWNESEYGGVKDLRITPNKLWKPDVLMYNSSTWCSIPNRVVIYQTSLQTENGT
;
A
#
# COMPACT_ATOMS: atom_id res chain seq x y z
N MET A 1 -17.67 -41.16 37.62
CA MET A 1 -18.28 -40.30 36.59
C MET A 1 -17.41 -39.07 36.27
N VAL A 2 -16.84 -38.37 37.26
CA VAL A 2 -16.04 -37.14 37.05
C VAL A 2 -14.69 -37.34 36.33
N ARG A 3 -14.01 -38.49 36.48
CA ARG A 3 -12.67 -38.74 35.89
C ARG A 3 -12.64 -38.95 34.37
N SER A 4 -13.72 -39.47 33.78
CA SER A 4 -13.80 -39.73 32.32
C SER A 4 -14.03 -38.47 31.50
N GLU A 5 -14.75 -37.50 32.07
CA GLU A 5 -15.03 -36.20 31.41
C GLU A 5 -13.76 -35.35 31.29
N GLN A 6 -12.89 -35.40 32.30
CA GLN A 6 -11.60 -34.68 32.30
C GLN A 6 -10.66 -35.22 31.21
N ALA A 7 -10.67 -36.53 30.96
CA ALA A 7 -9.86 -37.15 29.91
C ALA A 7 -10.35 -36.75 28.50
N LEU A 8 -11.67 -36.67 28.31
CA LEU A 8 -12.26 -36.21 27.05
C LEU A 8 -11.95 -34.73 26.79
N ALA A 9 -11.99 -33.89 27.84
CA ALA A 9 -11.66 -32.47 27.75
C ALA A 9 -10.17 -32.24 27.40
N LEU A 10 -9.26 -33.06 27.94
CA LEU A 10 -7.84 -33.00 27.60
C LEU A 10 -7.55 -33.45 26.16
N LEU A 11 -8.28 -34.46 25.67
CA LEU A 11 -8.18 -34.89 24.27
C LEU A 11 -8.76 -33.84 23.30
N ALA A 12 -9.89 -33.21 23.65
CA ALA A 12 -10.51 -32.16 22.86
C ALA A 12 -9.64 -30.90 22.79
N THR A 13 -8.99 -30.52 23.89
CA THR A 13 -8.05 -29.37 23.91
C THR A 13 -6.76 -29.67 23.15
N ALA A 14 -6.23 -30.89 23.22
CA ALA A 14 -5.10 -31.31 22.39
C ALA A 14 -5.43 -31.30 20.89
N PHE A 15 -6.66 -31.71 20.52
CA PHE A 15 -7.12 -31.68 19.13
C PHE A 15 -7.31 -30.25 18.61
N LEU A 16 -7.82 -29.33 19.44
CA LEU A 16 -7.92 -27.90 19.10
C LEU A 16 -6.55 -27.23 18.89
N LEU A 17 -5.54 -27.64 19.66
CA LEU A 17 -4.16 -27.16 19.47
C LEU A 17 -3.52 -27.70 18.18
N PHE A 18 -3.89 -28.91 17.76
CA PHE A 18 -3.38 -29.53 16.53
C PHE A 18 -4.02 -28.97 15.25
N ILE A 19 -5.21 -28.36 15.36
CA ILE A 19 -5.92 -27.70 14.24
C ILE A 19 -5.43 -26.25 14.02
N MET A 20 -4.63 -25.67 14.92
CA MET A 20 -4.04 -24.36 14.64
C MET A 20 -3.20 -24.45 13.35
N PRO A 21 -3.55 -23.69 12.30
CA PRO A 21 -2.75 -23.68 11.09
C PRO A 21 -1.32 -23.26 11.46
N PRO A 22 -0.29 -23.87 10.85
CA PRO A 22 1.07 -23.36 10.97
C PRO A 22 1.04 -21.89 10.57
N GLY A 23 1.60 -21.04 11.42
CA GLY A 23 1.37 -19.59 11.46
C GLY A 23 1.23 -18.92 10.09
N SER A 24 0.31 -17.97 10.02
CA SER A 24 0.05 -17.14 8.84
C SER A 24 1.35 -16.69 8.17
N GLN A 25 1.58 -17.09 6.92
CA GLN A 25 2.62 -16.49 6.05
C GLN A 25 2.15 -15.11 5.54
N GLN A 26 1.60 -14.27 6.41
CA GLN A 26 1.16 -12.95 6.00
C GLN A 26 2.36 -12.04 5.79
N GLY A 27 2.58 -11.68 4.53
CA GLY A 27 3.39 -10.54 4.13
C GLY A 27 4.89 -10.73 3.88
N PRO A 28 5.52 -11.92 3.76
CA PRO A 28 6.94 -11.98 3.37
C PRO A 28 7.20 -11.30 2.02
N HIS A 29 6.30 -11.51 1.06
CA HIS A 29 6.40 -10.91 -0.27
C HIS A 29 6.11 -9.40 -0.26
N GLU A 30 5.08 -8.97 0.47
CA GLU A 30 4.73 -7.56 0.66
C GLU A 30 5.86 -6.81 1.38
N LYS A 31 6.40 -7.39 2.45
CA LYS A 31 7.53 -6.85 3.21
C LYS A 31 8.79 -6.78 2.35
N ARG A 32 9.06 -7.81 1.54
CA ARG A 32 10.20 -7.80 0.60
C ARG A 32 10.05 -6.72 -0.45
N LEU A 33 8.85 -6.55 -1.00
CA LEU A 33 8.54 -5.49 -1.96
C LEU A 33 8.71 -4.12 -1.33
N LEU A 34 8.12 -3.88 -0.15
CA LEU A 34 8.26 -2.63 0.61
C LEU A 34 9.73 -2.28 0.87
N ASN A 35 10.53 -3.24 1.32
CA ASN A 35 11.95 -3.00 1.60
C ASN A 35 12.74 -2.70 0.32
N ASN A 36 12.38 -3.30 -0.81
CA ASN A 36 13.04 -3.04 -2.08
C ASN A 36 12.67 -1.67 -2.64
N LEU A 37 11.38 -1.33 -2.64
CA LEU A 37 10.87 -0.05 -3.13
C LEU A 37 11.28 1.13 -2.24
N LEU A 38 11.14 1.01 -0.92
CA LEU A 38 11.37 2.11 0.03
C LEU A 38 12.79 2.18 0.58
N GLY A 39 13.63 1.16 0.34
CA GLY A 39 15.01 1.13 0.83
C GLY A 39 15.84 2.32 0.33
N PRO A 40 15.91 2.57 -0.99
CA PRO A 40 16.65 3.69 -1.56
C PRO A 40 15.81 4.95 -1.82
N TYR A 41 14.51 4.95 -1.51
CA TYR A 41 13.59 6.02 -1.90
C TYR A 41 13.83 7.30 -1.07
N ASN A 42 14.19 8.40 -1.73
CA ASN A 42 14.33 9.71 -1.08
C ASN A 42 13.00 10.48 -1.14
N VAL A 43 12.36 10.68 0.02
CA VAL A 43 11.08 11.39 0.14
C VAL A 43 11.19 12.88 -0.22
N LEU A 44 12.39 13.46 -0.17
CA LEU A 44 12.61 14.87 -0.50
C LEU A 44 12.79 15.12 -2.00
N GLU A 45 13.03 14.06 -2.78
CA GLU A 45 13.24 14.18 -4.22
C GLU A 45 11.92 13.96 -4.97
N ARG A 46 11.70 14.80 -5.99
CA ARG A 46 10.52 14.68 -6.85
C ARG A 46 10.66 13.39 -7.67
N PRO A 47 9.61 12.54 -7.75
CA PRO A 47 9.69 11.26 -8.45
C PRO A 47 9.61 11.44 -9.97
N VAL A 48 10.72 11.86 -10.59
CA VAL A 48 10.84 12.03 -12.04
C VAL A 48 12.12 11.36 -12.54
N ALA A 49 12.05 10.65 -13.66
CA ALA A 49 13.21 10.05 -14.29
C ALA A 49 14.14 11.10 -14.92
N ASN A 50 13.57 12.22 -15.39
CA ASN A 50 14.29 13.33 -16.00
C ASN A 50 13.85 14.65 -15.34
N GLU A 51 14.80 15.43 -14.80
CA GLU A 51 14.50 16.71 -14.15
C GLU A 51 13.81 17.72 -15.08
N SER A 52 14.02 17.57 -16.40
CA SER A 52 13.45 18.45 -17.42
C SER A 52 11.96 18.20 -17.66
N GLU A 53 11.40 17.09 -17.17
CA GLU A 53 10.00 16.72 -17.40
C GLU A 53 9.07 17.21 -16.28
N PRO A 54 7.89 17.77 -16.62
CA PRO A 54 6.88 18.10 -15.64
C PRO A 54 6.16 16.83 -15.14
N LEU A 55 5.83 16.81 -13.84
CA LEU A 55 5.01 15.74 -13.26
C LEU A 55 3.53 16.11 -13.42
N GLU A 56 2.75 15.26 -14.10
CA GLU A 56 1.30 15.45 -14.23
C GLU A 56 0.59 14.97 -12.95
N VAL A 57 -0.13 15.89 -12.28
CA VAL A 57 -0.92 15.59 -11.08
C VAL A 57 -2.39 15.84 -11.38
N LYS A 58 -3.24 14.83 -11.15
CA LYS A 58 -4.68 14.89 -11.46
C LYS A 58 -5.48 15.06 -10.17
N PHE A 59 -6.36 16.06 -10.16
CA PHE A 59 -7.21 16.38 -9.02
C PHE A 59 -8.69 16.27 -9.38
N GLY A 60 -9.46 15.53 -8.59
CA GLY A 60 -10.91 15.48 -8.67
C GLY A 60 -11.54 16.38 -7.60
N LEU A 61 -12.31 17.38 -8.02
CA LEU A 61 -13.08 18.24 -7.12
C LEU A 61 -14.57 17.91 -7.23
N THR A 62 -15.18 17.50 -6.13
CA THR A 62 -16.65 17.45 -6.01
C THR A 62 -17.05 18.49 -4.98
N LEU A 63 -18.18 19.18 -5.17
CA LEU A 63 -18.65 20.28 -4.31
C LEU A 63 -19.10 19.77 -2.93
N GLN A 64 -18.16 19.19 -2.18
CA GLN A 64 -18.23 18.82 -0.78
C GLN A 64 -16.82 18.62 -0.14
N GLN A 65 -15.76 18.28 -0.91
CA GLN A 65 -14.35 18.29 -0.47
C GLN A 65 -13.38 17.90 -1.62
N ILE A 66 -12.05 18.12 -1.45
CA ILE A 66 -11.02 17.40 -2.23
C ILE A 66 -11.00 15.96 -1.71
N ILE A 67 -11.48 15.01 -2.51
CA ILE A 67 -11.70 13.63 -2.05
C ILE A 67 -10.55 12.70 -2.42
N ASP A 68 -9.87 12.93 -3.56
CA ASP A 68 -8.83 12.03 -4.03
C ASP A 68 -7.73 12.76 -4.82
N VAL A 69 -6.47 12.35 -4.61
CA VAL A 69 -5.28 12.90 -5.26
C VAL A 69 -4.50 11.72 -5.84
N GLU A 70 -4.35 11.69 -7.15
CA GLU A 70 -3.65 10.62 -7.86
C GLU A 70 -2.41 11.19 -8.58
N TRP A 71 -1.27 10.53 -8.39
CA TRP A 71 -0.02 10.79 -9.10
C TRP A 71 0.65 9.47 -9.49
N ASN A 72 1.43 9.50 -10.57
CA ASN A 72 2.21 8.34 -11.02
C ASN A 72 3.67 8.55 -10.64
N ASP A 73 4.23 7.63 -9.85
CA ASP A 73 5.63 7.66 -9.41
C ASP A 73 6.46 6.66 -10.22
N TYR A 74 7.52 7.15 -10.88
CA TYR A 74 8.37 6.31 -11.71
C TYR A 74 9.13 5.24 -10.90
N ASN A 75 9.51 5.55 -9.66
CA ASN A 75 10.33 4.69 -8.82
C ASN A 75 9.52 3.58 -8.14
N LEU A 76 8.18 3.71 -8.08
CA LEU A 76 7.28 2.75 -7.45
C LEU A 76 6.69 1.76 -8.46
N LYS A 77 7.55 1.13 -9.27
CA LYS A 77 7.16 0.12 -10.26
C LYS A 77 7.73 -1.24 -9.88
N TRP A 78 6.91 -2.28 -9.97
CA TRP A 78 7.32 -3.66 -9.79
C TRP A 78 6.55 -4.60 -10.71
N ASN A 79 6.99 -5.84 -10.80
CA ASN A 79 6.35 -6.90 -11.58
C ASN A 79 5.55 -7.83 -10.64
N GLU A 80 4.23 -7.90 -10.79
CA GLU A 80 3.33 -8.74 -9.96
C GLU A 80 3.82 -10.20 -9.84
N SER A 81 4.34 -10.76 -10.93
CA SER A 81 4.76 -12.16 -11.01
C SER A 81 5.92 -12.49 -10.06
N GLU A 82 6.77 -11.51 -9.75
CA GLU A 82 7.93 -11.68 -8.86
C GLU A 82 7.55 -11.56 -7.38
N TYR A 83 6.39 -10.97 -7.08
CA TYR A 83 5.93 -10.67 -5.71
C TYR A 83 4.62 -11.37 -5.35
N GLY A 84 4.29 -12.48 -6.03
CA GLY A 84 3.14 -13.31 -5.68
C GLY A 84 1.78 -12.69 -6.03
N GLY A 85 1.73 -11.84 -7.06
CA GLY A 85 0.48 -11.26 -7.56
C GLY A 85 0.00 -10.02 -6.81
N VAL A 86 0.87 -9.32 -6.06
CA VAL A 86 0.51 -8.12 -5.30
C VAL A 86 0.27 -6.94 -6.26
N LYS A 87 -0.97 -6.44 -6.30
CA LYS A 87 -1.43 -5.37 -7.19
C LYS A 87 -1.51 -4.00 -6.52
N ASP A 88 -1.87 -3.99 -5.25
CA ASP A 88 -2.04 -2.79 -4.45
C ASP A 88 -1.28 -2.90 -3.13
N LEU A 89 -0.76 -1.75 -2.67
CA LEU A 89 0.01 -1.65 -1.45
C LEU A 89 -0.42 -0.45 -0.64
N ARG A 90 -0.65 -0.66 0.66
CA ARG A 90 -1.05 0.38 1.60
C ARG A 90 0.16 0.84 2.41
N ILE A 91 0.58 2.08 2.19
CA ILE A 91 1.74 2.67 2.85
C ILE A 91 1.31 3.93 3.61
N THR A 92 1.93 4.18 4.76
CA THR A 92 1.74 5.43 5.49
C THR A 92 2.23 6.61 4.64
N PRO A 93 1.45 7.69 4.48
CA PRO A 93 1.78 8.82 3.61
C PRO A 93 3.11 9.50 3.96
N ASN A 94 3.59 9.40 5.20
CA ASN A 94 4.84 10.03 5.65
C ASN A 94 6.10 9.35 5.10
N LYS A 95 5.97 8.20 4.43
CA LYS A 95 7.09 7.44 3.84
C LYS A 95 7.24 7.64 2.34
N LEU A 96 6.39 8.47 1.74
CA LEU A 96 6.32 8.68 0.31
C LEU A 96 6.38 10.17 0.02
N TRP A 97 6.93 10.52 -1.14
CA TRP A 97 6.79 11.88 -1.63
C TRP A 97 5.31 12.13 -1.94
N LYS A 98 4.81 13.30 -1.56
CA LYS A 98 3.46 13.76 -1.90
C LYS A 98 3.55 15.23 -2.31
N PRO A 99 2.73 15.67 -3.27
CA PRO A 99 2.70 17.07 -3.66
C PRO A 99 2.13 17.92 -2.52
N ASP A 100 2.71 19.11 -2.32
CA ASP A 100 2.16 20.12 -1.42
C ASP A 100 0.99 20.81 -2.10
N VAL A 101 -0.23 20.57 -1.60
CA VAL A 101 -1.46 21.17 -2.13
C VAL A 101 -1.97 22.19 -1.12
N LEU A 102 -1.90 23.47 -1.50
CA LEU A 102 -2.47 24.56 -0.72
C LEU A 102 -3.81 24.99 -1.33
N MET A 103 -4.84 25.11 -0.50
CA MET A 103 -6.11 25.65 -0.94
C MET A 103 -6.19 27.14 -0.61
N TYR A 104 -6.18 27.98 -1.63
CA TYR A 104 -6.17 29.45 -1.48
C TYR A 104 -7.43 30.02 -0.80
N ASN A 105 -8.50 29.22 -0.70
CA ASN A 105 -9.78 29.64 -0.13
C ASN A 105 -10.37 28.58 0.83
N SER A 106 -9.51 27.82 1.51
CA SER A 106 -9.97 26.89 2.54
C SER A 106 -10.19 27.60 3.87
N SER A 107 -11.36 27.36 4.48
CA SER A 107 -11.50 27.54 5.93
C SER A 107 -10.53 26.59 6.64
N THR A 108 -9.98 27.03 7.77
CA THR A 108 -8.98 26.32 8.61
C THR A 108 -9.39 24.90 9.04
N TRP A 109 -10.64 24.50 8.79
CA TRP A 109 -11.24 23.23 9.17
C TRP A 109 -11.28 22.18 8.04
N CYS A 110 -10.89 22.52 6.81
CA CYS A 110 -10.84 21.54 5.73
C CYS A 110 -9.51 20.78 5.76
N SER A 111 -9.53 19.57 6.32
CA SER A 111 -8.38 18.66 6.33
C SER A 111 -8.32 17.87 5.02
N ILE A 112 -7.17 17.90 4.32
CA ILE A 112 -6.91 17.04 3.16
C ILE A 112 -6.80 15.59 3.65
N PRO A 113 -7.46 14.61 3.00
CA PRO A 113 -7.42 13.21 3.44
C PRO A 113 -5.99 12.61 3.36
N ASN A 114 -5.63 11.81 4.37
CA ASN A 114 -4.30 11.20 4.55
C ASN A 114 -4.15 9.78 3.98
N ARG A 115 -5.04 9.34 3.08
CA ARG A 115 -5.00 7.97 2.55
C ARG A 115 -4.19 7.90 1.27
N VAL A 116 -3.17 7.04 1.24
CA VAL A 116 -2.39 6.74 0.04
C VAL A 116 -2.53 5.25 -0.27
N VAL A 117 -2.95 4.95 -1.50
CA VAL A 117 -3.01 3.60 -2.05
C VAL A 117 -2.20 3.63 -3.33
N ILE A 118 -1.19 2.75 -3.43
CA ILE A 118 -0.37 2.63 -4.63
C ILE A 118 -0.92 1.47 -5.45
N TYR A 119 -1.13 1.72 -6.74
CA TYR A 119 -1.47 0.69 -7.71
C TYR A 119 -0.26 0.43 -8.60
N GLN A 120 -0.05 -0.82 -8.99
CA GLN A 120 0.92 -1.11 -10.04
C GLN A 120 0.49 -0.42 -11.34
N THR A 121 1.38 0.42 -11.88
CA THR A 121 1.18 1.00 -13.21
C THR A 121 1.40 -0.11 -14.26
N SER A 122 0.42 -0.31 -15.14
CA SER A 122 0.65 -1.13 -16.33
C SER A 122 1.66 -0.39 -17.20
N LEU A 123 2.73 -1.08 -17.60
CA LEU A 123 3.63 -0.55 -18.61
C LEU A 123 2.78 -0.28 -19.86
N GLN A 124 2.55 1.00 -20.17
CA GLN A 124 2.06 1.41 -21.47
C GLN A 124 3.08 0.90 -22.48
N THR A 125 2.74 -0.16 -23.21
CA THR A 125 3.52 -0.57 -24.37
C THR A 125 3.38 0.56 -25.38
N GLU A 126 4.38 1.44 -25.46
CA GLU A 126 4.55 2.34 -26.61
C GLU A 126 4.79 1.47 -27.85
N ASN A 127 3.70 0.97 -28.44
CA ASN A 127 3.70 0.54 -29.82
C ASN A 127 3.55 1.80 -30.67
N GLY A 128 4.68 2.46 -30.90
CA GLY A 128 4.80 3.47 -31.94
C GLY A 128 4.61 2.84 -33.32
N THR A 129 3.62 3.35 -34.06
CA THR A 129 3.64 3.41 -35.52
C THR A 129 3.78 4.85 -35.93
#